data_AF-A0A5C7RS32-F1
#
_entry.id   AF-A0A5C7RS32-F1
#
_cell.length_a   1.000
_cell.length_b   1.000
_cell.length_c   1.000
_cell.angle_alpha   90.00
_cell.angle_beta   90.00
_cell.angle_gamma   90.00
#
_symmetry.space_group_name_H-M   'P 1'
#
loop_
_entity.id
_entity.type
_entity.pdbx_description
1 polymer ?
#
loop_
_entity_poly.entity_id
_entity_poly.type
_entity_poly.pdbx_seq_one_letter_code
_entity_poly.pdbx_strand_id
1 'polypeptide(L)'
;ATPCEGQKKTADSERAALLLKLATPMPPPKDTKTPSALTRIATKMEGDYGSGKYCKGEGEAQCRDLGQLSDVLASNRDYDAQLDAWQGWHTISKPMRKDYTRFVELVNEGAKEMGFADAGEMWRSGYDMSPVEIAAETDRLWGQVKPLYEQLHCYARGKLETKYGPGKGAAAGGMLPAHLMGNMWQQDWGNLWDMLEPYKGVGSLDITGAWQKQYQRNYAEAVSKAGAGANSAALVEADRAAQLETAKQMTRRAEEFYVSLGMPKLPESYWEKTQFIQPRDRDVVCHASAWDMNMSGDVRTKMCIKPNEEEFTTIYHELGHVYYYLAYNDKPPLFQAGAHDGFHEAIGDTIVLSMTPSYLQSIGLVNAQDQSQEALINAQMRMALAKVSFLPFGLMIDRWRWGVFDGSIKPENYNKAWWELKAKYQGVAPVSPRGEEFFDPGAKYHVPGNTPYTRYFLSHVLQFQFYKSLCDAAGHKGPLYECSFAGNKAAGEKFWNMLGKGASQPWQKTMKELTGGEKMDASAVLEYFAPLQTWLKQQNEGRTCGWQPAPAAPPKG
;
A
#
# COMPACT_ATOMS: atom_id res chain seq x y z
N ALA A 1 -27.93 14.04 -30.81
CA ALA A 1 -26.97 13.20 -31.54
C ALA A 1 -25.59 13.78 -31.31
N THR A 2 -24.74 13.09 -30.57
CA THR A 2 -23.36 13.52 -30.34
C THR A 2 -22.60 13.35 -31.67
N PRO A 3 -21.69 14.26 -32.09
CA PRO A 3 -21.09 14.25 -33.44
C PRO A 3 -20.27 13.00 -33.84
N CYS A 4 -20.17 11.99 -32.97
CA CYS A 4 -19.31 10.83 -33.13
C CYS A 4 -20.04 9.47 -33.09
N GLU A 5 -21.37 9.43 -33.01
CA GLU A 5 -22.12 8.18 -33.11
C GLU A 5 -22.18 7.72 -34.59
N GLY A 6 -21.45 6.66 -34.92
CA GLY A 6 -21.46 6.02 -36.25
C GLY A 6 -20.16 6.13 -37.08
N GLN A 7 -19.13 6.84 -36.60
CA GLN A 7 -17.82 6.86 -37.25
C GLN A 7 -16.92 5.74 -36.72
N LYS A 8 -16.18 5.06 -37.62
CA LYS A 8 -15.19 4.03 -37.24
C LYS A 8 -14.05 4.71 -36.48
N LYS A 9 -14.00 4.53 -35.16
CA LYS A 9 -12.96 5.11 -34.31
C LYS A 9 -11.65 4.35 -34.51
N THR A 10 -10.52 5.05 -34.39
CA THR A 10 -9.21 4.39 -34.26
C THR A 10 -9.09 3.76 -32.87
N ALA A 11 -8.24 2.75 -32.70
CA ALA A 11 -7.99 2.14 -31.39
C ALA A 11 -7.56 3.20 -30.35
N ASP A 12 -6.73 4.17 -30.75
CA ASP A 12 -6.31 5.28 -29.90
C ASP A 12 -7.49 6.17 -29.48
N SER A 13 -8.43 6.44 -30.40
CA SER A 13 -9.64 7.22 -30.10
C SER A 13 -10.59 6.49 -29.15
N GLU A 14 -10.71 5.17 -29.29
CA GLU A 14 -11.50 4.33 -28.38
C GLU A 14 -10.88 4.31 -26.98
N ARG A 15 -9.56 4.14 -26.90
CA ARG A 15 -8.83 4.15 -25.62
C ARG A 15 -8.87 5.52 -24.95
N ALA A 16 -8.65 6.60 -25.70
CA ALA A 16 -8.77 7.96 -25.18
C ALA A 16 -10.18 8.25 -24.64
N ALA A 17 -11.22 7.80 -25.35
CA ALA A 17 -12.61 7.95 -24.89
C ALA A 17 -12.90 7.14 -23.62
N LEU A 18 -12.32 5.95 -23.48
CA LEU A 18 -12.41 5.15 -22.26
C LEU A 18 -11.70 5.87 -21.09
N LEU A 19 -10.44 6.28 -21.27
CA LEU A 19 -9.65 6.93 -20.23
C LEU A 19 -10.28 8.24 -19.75
N LEU A 20 -10.94 8.99 -20.64
CA LEU A 20 -11.73 10.16 -20.27
C LEU A 20 -12.88 9.84 -19.30
N LYS A 21 -13.56 8.69 -19.49
CA LYS A 21 -14.61 8.25 -18.55
C LYS A 21 -14.02 7.79 -17.21
N LEU A 22 -12.80 7.27 -17.23
CA LEU A 22 -12.10 6.73 -16.05
C LEU A 22 -11.26 7.77 -15.30
N ALA A 23 -11.21 9.01 -15.77
CA ALA A 23 -10.43 10.08 -15.17
C ALA A 23 -10.84 10.44 -13.73
N THR A 24 -12.00 9.99 -13.27
CA THR A 24 -12.45 10.16 -11.88
C THR A 24 -12.97 8.84 -11.31
N PRO A 25 -12.61 8.46 -10.07
CA PRO A 25 -13.25 7.35 -9.35
C PRO A 25 -14.61 7.76 -8.75
N MET A 26 -14.98 9.04 -8.80
CA MET A 26 -16.20 9.60 -8.22
C MET A 26 -17.01 10.33 -9.31
N PRO A 27 -17.66 9.58 -10.21
CA PRO A 27 -18.44 10.13 -11.31
C PRO A 27 -19.67 10.90 -10.79
N PRO A 28 -19.79 12.22 -11.04
CA PRO A 28 -20.99 12.97 -10.65
C PRO A 28 -22.15 12.70 -11.61
N PRO A 29 -23.41 12.74 -11.13
CA PRO A 29 -24.56 12.79 -12.02
C PRO A 29 -24.61 14.09 -12.84
N LYS A 30 -25.29 14.07 -13.99
CA LYS A 30 -25.43 15.19 -14.93
C LYS A 30 -26.36 16.29 -14.44
N ASP A 31 -27.27 16.00 -13.49
CA ASP A 31 -28.11 17.03 -12.88
C ASP A 31 -27.24 18.13 -12.26
N THR A 32 -27.69 19.38 -12.32
CA THR A 32 -26.89 20.55 -11.91
C THR A 32 -26.76 20.71 -10.39
N LYS A 33 -27.64 20.07 -9.60
CA LYS A 33 -27.67 20.20 -8.13
C LYS A 33 -26.99 19.05 -7.39
N THR A 34 -26.94 17.88 -8.01
CA THR A 34 -26.35 16.66 -7.42
C THR A 34 -24.82 16.68 -7.30
N PRO A 35 -24.01 17.36 -8.14
CA PRO A 35 -22.56 17.42 -7.99
C PRO A 35 -22.15 18.15 -6.71
N SER A 36 -22.84 19.24 -6.34
CA SER A 36 -22.55 19.93 -5.07
C SER A 36 -22.86 19.06 -3.87
N ALA A 37 -23.94 18.27 -3.92
CA ALA A 37 -24.28 17.33 -2.85
C ALA A 37 -23.24 16.21 -2.74
N LEU A 38 -22.83 15.63 -3.86
CA LEU A 38 -21.80 14.59 -3.91
C LEU A 38 -20.47 15.08 -3.33
N THR A 39 -19.97 16.22 -3.80
CA THR A 39 -18.72 16.81 -3.29
C THR A 39 -18.81 17.12 -1.79
N ARG A 40 -19.92 17.70 -1.31
CA ARG A 40 -20.11 17.98 0.12
C ARG A 40 -20.08 16.70 0.96
N ILE A 41 -20.74 15.64 0.51
CA ILE A 41 -20.77 14.35 1.21
C ILE A 41 -19.36 13.74 1.24
N ALA A 42 -18.66 13.71 0.10
CA ALA A 42 -17.30 13.17 0.01
C ALA A 42 -16.33 13.93 0.94
N THR A 43 -16.30 15.27 0.85
CA THR A 43 -15.45 16.10 1.71
C THR A 43 -15.82 15.98 3.19
N LYS A 44 -17.11 15.84 3.51
CA LYS A 44 -17.56 15.60 4.89
C LYS A 44 -17.02 14.27 5.42
N MET A 45 -17.17 13.17 4.68
CA MET A 45 -16.69 11.86 5.12
C MET A 45 -15.16 11.84 5.29
N GLU A 46 -14.42 12.47 4.39
CA GLU A 46 -12.97 12.64 4.49
C GLU A 46 -12.57 13.46 5.72
N GLY A 47 -13.28 14.57 5.98
CA GLY A 47 -13.09 15.42 7.16
C GLY A 47 -13.44 14.71 8.48
N ASP A 48 -14.55 13.97 8.52
CA ASP A 48 -14.98 13.15 9.65
C ASP A 48 -13.92 12.08 9.97
N TYR A 49 -13.28 11.50 8.95
CA TYR A 49 -12.19 10.55 9.13
C TYR A 49 -10.93 11.23 9.65
N GLY A 50 -10.49 12.31 9.01
CA GLY A 50 -9.26 13.02 9.35
C GLY A 50 -9.29 13.68 10.73
N SER A 51 -10.47 14.10 11.19
CA SER A 51 -10.67 14.69 12.52
C SER A 51 -11.13 13.69 13.60
N GLY A 52 -11.31 12.42 13.24
CA GLY A 52 -11.83 11.38 14.13
C GLY A 52 -10.97 11.19 15.38
N LYS A 53 -11.61 11.12 16.55
CA LYS A 53 -10.97 10.86 17.84
C LYS A 53 -11.82 9.92 18.68
N TYR A 54 -11.16 9.11 19.51
CA TYR A 54 -11.80 8.27 20.52
C TYR A 54 -11.45 8.77 21.92
N CYS A 55 -12.46 9.07 22.73
CA CYS A 55 -12.31 9.60 24.08
C CYS A 55 -12.79 8.57 25.11
N LYS A 56 -11.96 8.32 26.13
CA LYS A 56 -12.35 7.50 27.27
C LYS A 56 -12.94 8.41 28.35
N GLY A 57 -14.22 8.21 28.70
CA GLY A 57 -14.90 9.03 29.71
C GLY A 57 -15.30 10.44 29.22
N GLU A 58 -15.57 11.33 30.17
CA GLU A 58 -15.97 12.72 29.89
C GLU A 58 -14.74 13.65 29.78
N GLY A 59 -14.66 14.44 28.70
CA GLY A 59 -13.66 15.49 28.50
C GLY A 59 -12.64 15.20 27.40
N GLU A 60 -12.15 16.27 26.75
CA GLU A 60 -11.24 16.19 25.59
C GLU A 60 -9.83 15.71 25.93
N ALA A 61 -9.41 15.81 27.20
CA ALA A 61 -8.07 15.46 27.65
C ALA A 61 -7.73 13.96 27.52
N GLN A 62 -8.75 13.09 27.39
CA GLN A 62 -8.58 11.64 27.20
C GLN A 62 -8.90 11.18 25.76
N CYS A 63 -9.01 12.12 24.82
CA CYS A 63 -9.21 11.79 23.41
C CYS A 63 -7.88 11.43 22.74
N ARG A 64 -7.91 10.34 21.97
CA ARG A 64 -6.79 9.90 21.14
C ARG A 64 -7.18 9.90 19.67
N ASP A 65 -6.30 10.41 18.82
CA ASP A 65 -6.45 10.32 17.36
C ASP A 65 -5.97 8.97 16.80
N LEU A 66 -6.10 8.76 15.48
CA LEU A 66 -5.67 7.54 14.81
C LEU A 66 -4.18 7.22 15.03
N GLY A 67 -3.31 8.22 15.05
CA GLY A 67 -1.87 8.01 15.23
C GLY A 67 -1.58 7.44 16.61
N GLN A 68 -2.09 8.11 17.64
CA GLN A 68 -1.95 7.68 19.04
C GLN A 68 -2.57 6.29 19.30
N LEU A 69 -3.71 5.98 18.67
CA LEU A 69 -4.35 4.67 18.76
C LEU A 69 -3.56 3.59 18.00
N SER A 70 -2.99 3.95 16.84
CA SER A 70 -2.15 3.05 16.05
C SER A 70 -0.84 2.72 16.77
N ASP A 71 -0.25 3.68 17.48
CA ASP A 71 0.96 3.45 18.30
C ASP A 71 0.73 2.40 19.38
N VAL A 72 -0.48 2.39 19.99
CA VAL A 72 -0.87 1.34 20.93
C VAL A 72 -0.86 -0.02 20.25
N LEU A 73 -1.47 -0.16 19.08
CA LEU A 73 -1.48 -1.44 18.37
C LEU A 73 -0.08 -1.84 17.89
N ALA A 74 0.74 -0.88 17.48
CA ALA A 74 2.07 -1.14 16.97
C ALA A 74 3.03 -1.67 18.06
N SER A 75 3.00 -1.07 19.25
CA SER A 75 4.05 -1.25 20.27
C SER A 75 3.57 -1.84 21.60
N ASN A 76 2.29 -1.65 21.97
CA ASN A 76 1.76 -2.18 23.21
C ASN A 76 1.39 -3.67 23.03
N ARG A 77 1.68 -4.48 24.05
CA ARG A 77 1.36 -5.92 24.09
C ARG A 77 0.39 -6.26 25.21
N ASP A 78 -0.27 -5.27 25.79
CA ASP A 78 -1.42 -5.45 26.67
C ASP A 78 -2.68 -5.71 25.82
N TYR A 79 -3.41 -6.76 26.15
CA TYR A 79 -4.56 -7.21 25.37
C TYR A 79 -5.70 -6.18 25.41
N ASP A 80 -6.04 -5.70 26.61
CA ASP A 80 -7.21 -4.85 26.82
C ASP A 80 -6.96 -3.43 26.29
N ALA A 81 -5.73 -2.92 26.38
CA ALA A 81 -5.33 -1.65 25.77
C ALA A 81 -5.42 -1.69 24.24
N GLN A 82 -4.97 -2.78 23.61
CA GLN A 82 -5.10 -2.96 22.16
C GLN A 82 -6.57 -3.09 21.75
N LEU A 83 -7.38 -3.83 22.53
CA LEU A 83 -8.81 -3.99 22.26
C LEU A 83 -9.55 -2.65 22.36
N ASP A 84 -9.31 -1.87 23.42
CA ASP A 84 -9.89 -0.54 23.62
C ASP A 84 -9.49 0.42 22.49
N ALA A 85 -8.22 0.43 22.09
CA ALA A 85 -7.76 1.28 20.99
C ALA A 85 -8.43 0.93 19.66
N TRP A 86 -8.49 -0.37 19.34
CA TRP A 86 -9.11 -0.87 18.11
C TRP A 86 -10.62 -0.59 18.08
N GLN A 87 -11.35 -0.93 19.15
CA GLN A 87 -12.79 -0.69 19.24
C GLN A 87 -13.10 0.80 19.19
N GLY A 88 -12.31 1.61 19.91
CA GLY A 88 -12.44 3.05 19.98
C GLY A 88 -12.37 3.71 18.62
N TRP A 89 -11.33 3.41 17.83
CA TRP A 89 -11.20 3.96 16.47
C TRP A 89 -12.39 3.60 15.59
N HIS A 90 -12.87 2.36 15.63
CA HIS A 90 -14.01 1.93 14.80
C HIS A 90 -15.35 2.59 15.20
N THR A 91 -15.40 3.40 16.27
CA THR A 91 -16.61 4.20 16.59
C THR A 91 -16.73 5.47 15.75
N ILE A 92 -15.62 6.01 15.22
CA ILE A 92 -15.60 7.28 14.47
C ILE A 92 -16.39 7.22 13.15
N SER A 93 -16.55 6.02 12.60
CA SER A 93 -17.19 5.82 11.29
C SER A 93 -18.71 5.64 11.38
N LYS A 94 -19.28 5.40 12.56
CA LYS A 94 -20.75 5.29 12.75
C LYS A 94 -21.54 6.43 12.10
N PRO A 95 -21.21 7.73 12.32
CA PRO A 95 -21.95 8.83 11.70
C PRO A 95 -21.83 8.87 10.18
N MET A 96 -20.77 8.29 9.59
CA MET A 96 -20.55 8.29 8.14
C MET A 96 -21.49 7.35 7.39
N ARG A 97 -22.15 6.40 8.07
CA ARG A 97 -22.94 5.34 7.41
C ARG A 97 -24.02 5.89 6.47
N LYS A 98 -24.80 6.87 6.95
CA LYS A 98 -25.87 7.50 6.17
C LYS A 98 -25.32 8.28 4.97
N ASP A 99 -24.24 9.00 5.19
CA ASP A 99 -23.55 9.77 4.15
C ASP A 99 -22.99 8.84 3.08
N TYR A 100 -22.41 7.71 3.47
CA TYR A 100 -21.88 6.70 2.56
C TYR A 100 -22.98 6.05 1.71
N THR A 101 -24.14 5.74 2.30
CA THR A 101 -25.29 5.23 1.51
C THR A 101 -25.71 6.24 0.45
N ARG A 102 -25.86 7.52 0.82
CA ARG A 102 -26.21 8.57 -0.16
C ARG A 102 -25.12 8.81 -1.21
N PHE A 103 -23.86 8.70 -0.80
CA PHE A 103 -22.71 8.76 -1.69
C PHE A 103 -22.79 7.68 -2.77
N VAL A 104 -23.01 6.43 -2.38
CA VAL A 104 -23.12 5.29 -3.30
C VAL A 104 -24.24 5.49 -4.32
N GLU A 105 -25.40 5.98 -3.90
CA GLU A 105 -26.52 6.30 -4.81
C GLU A 105 -26.11 7.28 -5.90
N LEU A 106 -25.50 8.41 -5.51
CA LEU A 106 -25.10 9.48 -6.42
C LEU A 106 -24.00 9.03 -7.38
N VAL A 107 -23.00 8.30 -6.87
CA VAL A 107 -21.89 7.82 -7.70
C VAL A 107 -22.36 6.75 -8.69
N ASN A 108 -23.29 5.88 -8.30
CA ASN A 108 -23.89 4.91 -9.22
C ASN A 108 -24.75 5.58 -10.30
N GLU A 109 -25.48 6.65 -9.96
CA GLU A 109 -26.23 7.43 -10.94
C GLU A 109 -25.29 8.03 -12.00
N GLY A 110 -24.20 8.67 -11.57
CA GLY A 110 -23.18 9.21 -12.49
C GLY A 110 -22.51 8.12 -13.36
N ALA A 111 -22.21 6.95 -12.79
CA ALA A 111 -21.66 5.82 -13.55
C ALA A 111 -22.63 5.31 -14.62
N LYS A 112 -23.93 5.20 -14.29
CA LYS A 112 -25.00 4.80 -15.23
C LYS A 112 -25.14 5.76 -16.40
N GLU A 113 -25.08 7.05 -16.13
CA GLU A 113 -25.15 8.07 -17.17
C GLU A 113 -23.93 8.10 -18.11
N MET A 114 -22.82 7.48 -17.69
CA MET A 114 -21.62 7.24 -18.51
C MET A 114 -21.63 5.89 -19.24
N GLY A 115 -22.66 5.07 -19.02
CA GLY A 115 -22.90 3.80 -19.71
C GLY A 115 -22.36 2.56 -18.98
N PHE A 116 -22.09 2.64 -17.68
CA PHE A 116 -21.74 1.50 -16.84
C PHE A 116 -22.95 1.04 -16.01
N ALA A 117 -23.02 -0.21 -15.55
CA ALA A 117 -24.10 -0.69 -14.69
C ALA A 117 -24.07 -0.03 -13.30
N ASP A 118 -22.86 0.19 -12.79
CA ASP A 118 -22.57 0.77 -11.48
C ASP A 118 -21.13 1.32 -11.43
N ALA A 119 -20.80 2.01 -10.34
CA ALA A 119 -19.47 2.59 -10.15
C ALA A 119 -18.36 1.53 -10.02
N GLY A 120 -18.69 0.35 -9.49
CA GLY A 120 -17.76 -0.76 -9.39
C GLY A 120 -17.36 -1.29 -10.76
N GLU A 121 -18.32 -1.42 -11.69
CA GLU A 121 -18.02 -1.80 -13.09
C GLU A 121 -17.13 -0.76 -13.76
N MET A 122 -17.44 0.53 -13.55
CA MET A 122 -16.62 1.62 -14.07
C MET A 122 -15.17 1.47 -13.61
N TRP A 123 -14.91 1.27 -12.31
CA TRP A 123 -13.54 1.09 -11.82
C TRP A 123 -12.86 -0.15 -12.39
N ARG A 124 -13.58 -1.28 -12.47
CA ARG A 124 -13.05 -2.53 -13.00
C ARG A 124 -12.69 -2.44 -14.49
N SER A 125 -13.37 -1.58 -15.25
CA SER A 125 -13.05 -1.36 -16.66
C SER A 125 -11.67 -0.72 -16.88
N GLY A 126 -11.07 -0.12 -15.85
CA GLY A 126 -9.67 0.36 -15.88
C GLY A 126 -8.62 -0.76 -15.97
N TYR A 127 -9.02 -2.02 -15.83
CA TYR A 127 -8.14 -3.18 -15.99
C TYR A 127 -8.25 -3.85 -17.36
N ASP A 128 -8.88 -3.21 -18.35
CA ASP A 128 -9.12 -3.79 -19.68
C ASP A 128 -9.75 -5.21 -19.60
N MET A 129 -10.63 -5.42 -18.61
CA MET A 129 -11.30 -6.68 -18.28
C MET A 129 -12.76 -6.42 -17.90
N SER A 130 -13.64 -7.38 -18.21
CA SER A 130 -15.00 -7.38 -17.66
C SER A 130 -15.00 -7.62 -16.14
N PRO A 131 -16.08 -7.24 -15.42
CA PRO A 131 -16.24 -7.54 -14.00
C PRO A 131 -16.01 -9.01 -13.62
N VAL A 132 -16.45 -9.95 -14.47
CA VAL A 132 -16.29 -11.39 -14.23
C VAL A 132 -14.85 -11.82 -14.39
N GLU A 133 -14.15 -11.31 -15.42
CA GLU A 133 -12.75 -11.66 -15.70
C GLU A 133 -11.82 -11.16 -14.59
N ILE A 134 -11.94 -9.90 -14.15
CA ILE A 134 -11.07 -9.38 -13.08
C ILE A 134 -11.35 -10.05 -11.73
N ALA A 135 -12.61 -10.41 -11.45
CA ALA A 135 -12.96 -11.19 -10.28
C ALA A 135 -12.30 -12.58 -10.33
N ALA A 136 -12.44 -13.30 -11.45
CA ALA A 136 -11.82 -14.61 -11.62
C ALA A 136 -10.28 -14.54 -11.55
N GLU A 137 -9.67 -13.52 -12.15
CA GLU A 137 -8.22 -13.34 -12.16
C GLU A 137 -7.68 -13.05 -10.76
N THR A 138 -8.31 -12.14 -10.01
CA THR A 138 -7.88 -11.83 -8.64
C THR A 138 -8.07 -13.01 -7.69
N ASP A 139 -9.13 -13.81 -7.84
CA ASP A 139 -9.31 -15.05 -7.07
C ASP A 139 -8.27 -16.12 -7.45
N ARG A 140 -7.90 -16.21 -8.72
CA ARG A 140 -6.83 -17.12 -9.19
C ARG A 140 -5.47 -16.75 -8.60
N LEU A 141 -5.10 -15.47 -8.66
CA LEU A 141 -3.85 -14.95 -8.08
C LEU A 141 -3.82 -15.16 -6.57
N TRP A 142 -4.93 -14.88 -5.87
CA TRP A 142 -5.04 -15.17 -4.45
C TRP A 142 -4.89 -16.67 -4.16
N GLY A 143 -5.53 -17.53 -4.96
CA GLY A 143 -5.42 -18.98 -4.82
C GLY A 143 -3.99 -19.51 -4.92
N GLN A 144 -3.13 -18.88 -5.73
CA GLN A 144 -1.70 -19.22 -5.82
C GLN A 144 -0.95 -18.89 -4.53
N VAL A 145 -1.21 -17.72 -3.91
CA VAL A 145 -0.46 -17.26 -2.71
C VAL A 145 -1.09 -17.75 -1.40
N LYS A 146 -2.37 -18.09 -1.39
CA LYS A 146 -3.13 -18.52 -0.20
C LYS A 146 -2.42 -19.60 0.64
N PRO A 147 -1.79 -20.64 0.07
CA PRO A 147 -1.08 -21.64 0.88
C PRO A 147 0.11 -21.08 1.68
N LEU A 148 0.82 -20.07 1.17
CA LEU A 148 1.86 -19.37 1.92
C LEU A 148 1.24 -18.53 3.04
N TYR A 149 0.17 -17.79 2.74
CA TYR A 149 -0.54 -17.00 3.74
C TYR A 149 -1.11 -17.86 4.87
N GLU A 150 -1.70 -19.02 4.57
CA GLU A 150 -2.24 -19.94 5.59
C GLU A 150 -1.17 -20.43 6.56
N GLN A 151 0.05 -20.66 6.06
CA GLN A 151 1.19 -21.05 6.90
C GLN A 151 1.67 -19.88 7.78
N LEU A 152 1.74 -18.67 7.21
CA LEU A 152 2.08 -17.45 7.97
C LEU A 152 1.03 -17.15 9.05
N HIS A 153 -0.25 -17.23 8.71
CA HIS A 153 -1.40 -17.09 9.61
C HIS A 153 -1.33 -18.09 10.76
N CYS A 154 -1.11 -19.37 10.44
CA CYS A 154 -1.01 -20.45 11.42
C CYS A 154 0.15 -20.25 12.41
N TYR A 155 1.31 -19.82 11.90
CA TYR A 155 2.47 -19.49 12.72
C TYR A 155 2.17 -18.29 13.64
N ALA A 156 1.60 -17.21 13.09
CA ALA A 156 1.22 -16.03 13.85
C ALA A 156 0.21 -16.34 14.95
N ARG A 157 -0.83 -17.12 14.64
CA ARG A 157 -1.83 -17.58 15.61
C ARG A 157 -1.17 -18.33 16.78
N GLY A 158 -0.30 -19.28 16.49
CA GLY A 158 0.39 -20.03 17.55
C GLY A 158 1.29 -19.14 18.43
N LYS A 159 1.91 -18.10 17.87
CA LYS A 159 2.67 -17.10 18.65
C LYS A 159 1.75 -16.23 19.52
N LEU A 160 0.60 -15.80 19.01
CA LEU A 160 -0.39 -15.06 19.78
C LEU A 160 -0.99 -15.91 20.92
N GLU A 161 -1.31 -17.18 20.67
CA GLU A 161 -1.78 -18.12 21.69
C GLU A 161 -0.73 -18.32 22.79
N THR A 162 0.55 -18.42 22.43
CA THR A 162 1.65 -18.49 23.39
C THR A 162 1.75 -17.22 24.25
N LYS A 163 1.54 -16.04 23.66
CA LYS A 163 1.68 -14.75 24.35
C LYS A 163 0.48 -14.42 25.25
N TYR A 164 -0.73 -14.61 24.75
CA TYR A 164 -1.97 -14.13 25.39
C TYR A 164 -2.76 -15.24 26.08
N GLY A 165 -2.38 -16.50 25.87
CA GLY A 165 -3.05 -17.68 26.40
C GLY A 165 -4.23 -18.15 25.54
N PRO A 166 -4.72 -19.38 25.80
CA PRO A 166 -5.87 -19.94 25.12
C PRO A 166 -7.12 -19.08 25.39
N GLY A 167 -7.87 -18.74 24.33
CA GLY A 167 -9.08 -17.92 24.39
C GLY A 167 -8.86 -16.40 24.17
N LYS A 168 -7.62 -15.90 24.26
CA LYS A 168 -7.27 -14.52 23.88
C LYS A 168 -6.41 -14.44 22.63
N GLY A 169 -5.48 -15.39 22.44
CA GLY A 169 -4.60 -15.41 21.25
C GLY A 169 -5.26 -15.89 19.95
N ALA A 170 -6.49 -16.41 20.02
CA ALA A 170 -7.28 -16.83 18.88
C ALA A 170 -8.75 -16.41 19.06
N ALA A 171 -9.40 -16.07 17.95
CA ALA A 171 -10.83 -15.82 17.86
C ALA A 171 -11.56 -17.09 17.37
N ALA A 172 -12.90 -17.02 17.26
CA ALA A 172 -13.73 -18.13 16.83
C ALA A 172 -13.24 -18.76 15.51
N GLY A 173 -13.37 -20.10 15.40
CA GLY A 173 -12.99 -20.82 14.17
C GLY A 173 -11.49 -20.82 13.86
N GLY A 174 -10.64 -20.52 14.85
CA GLY A 174 -9.18 -20.45 14.68
C GLY A 174 -8.73 -19.18 13.95
N MET A 175 -9.54 -18.12 13.95
CA MET A 175 -9.20 -16.84 13.34
C MET A 175 -8.26 -16.01 14.23
N LEU A 176 -7.57 -15.05 13.63
CA LEU A 176 -6.74 -14.08 14.34
C LEU A 176 -7.63 -12.97 14.95
N PRO A 177 -7.41 -12.58 16.22
CA PRO A 177 -8.09 -11.45 16.84
C PRO A 177 -7.71 -10.14 16.13
N ALA A 178 -8.70 -9.40 15.62
CA ALA A 178 -8.45 -8.18 14.83
C ALA A 178 -7.52 -7.17 15.53
N HIS A 179 -7.74 -6.94 16.83
CA HIS A 179 -6.99 -5.95 17.60
C HIS A 179 -5.54 -6.35 17.94
N LEU A 180 -5.07 -7.58 17.62
CA LEU A 180 -3.73 -8.06 17.99
C LEU A 180 -2.72 -8.09 16.84
N MET A 181 -3.07 -7.58 15.65
CA MET A 181 -2.24 -7.75 14.45
C MET A 181 -1.25 -6.60 14.19
N GLY A 182 -0.94 -5.78 15.19
CA GLY A 182 0.07 -4.72 15.05
C GLY A 182 -0.38 -3.51 14.22
N ASN A 183 -1.58 -3.56 13.65
CA ASN A 183 -2.12 -2.55 12.76
C ASN A 183 -3.65 -2.44 12.93
N MET A 184 -4.18 -1.21 12.81
CA MET A 184 -5.60 -0.89 13.01
C MET A 184 -6.56 -1.73 12.15
N TRP A 185 -6.14 -2.11 10.95
CA TRP A 185 -6.95 -2.88 9.99
C TRP A 185 -6.36 -4.24 9.64
N GLN A 186 -5.29 -4.65 10.32
CA GLN A 186 -4.62 -5.94 10.14
C GLN A 186 -4.03 -6.13 8.73
N GLN A 187 -3.80 -5.02 8.02
CA GLN A 187 -3.28 -5.03 6.65
C GLN A 187 -1.76 -5.28 6.58
N ASP A 188 -1.05 -5.00 7.67
CA ASP A 188 0.40 -5.13 7.78
C ASP A 188 0.71 -5.68 9.18
N TRP A 189 1.52 -6.73 9.24
CA TRP A 189 1.88 -7.43 10.48
C TRP A 189 3.34 -7.18 10.89
N GLY A 190 4.05 -6.27 10.21
CA GLY A 190 5.45 -5.92 10.47
C GLY A 190 5.69 -5.41 11.89
N ASN A 191 4.72 -4.70 12.47
CA ASN A 191 4.75 -4.25 13.86
C ASN A 191 4.75 -5.39 14.89
N LEU A 192 4.49 -6.64 14.47
CA LEU A 192 4.57 -7.82 15.33
C LEU A 192 5.94 -8.50 15.30
N TRP A 193 6.98 -7.85 14.76
CA TRP A 193 8.31 -8.45 14.62
C TRP A 193 8.85 -9.02 15.93
N ASP A 194 8.66 -8.32 17.06
CA ASP A 194 9.05 -8.79 18.40
C ASP A 194 8.46 -10.17 18.76
N MET A 195 7.26 -10.51 18.28
CA MET A 195 6.61 -11.80 18.53
C MET A 195 6.83 -12.82 17.42
N LEU A 196 6.98 -12.36 16.17
CA LEU A 196 6.99 -13.22 14.98
C LEU A 196 8.40 -13.51 14.45
N GLU A 197 9.41 -12.79 14.92
CA GLU A 197 10.83 -13.02 14.61
C GLU A 197 11.22 -14.50 14.83
N PRO A 198 11.63 -15.20 13.76
CA PRO A 198 12.09 -16.58 13.81
C PRO A 198 13.33 -16.79 14.69
N TYR A 199 14.38 -16.00 14.44
CA TYR A 199 15.69 -16.12 15.08
C TYR A 199 16.09 -14.79 15.71
N LYS A 200 16.12 -14.73 17.04
CA LYS A 200 16.31 -13.47 17.77
C LYS A 200 17.64 -12.78 17.43
N GLY A 201 17.55 -11.56 16.88
CA GLY A 201 18.71 -10.69 16.64
C GLY A 201 19.58 -11.09 15.44
N VAL A 202 19.19 -12.10 14.66
CA VAL A 202 19.99 -12.59 13.53
C VAL A 202 19.67 -11.79 12.26
N GLY A 203 20.71 -11.39 11.51
CA GLY A 203 20.55 -10.77 10.18
C GLY A 203 19.92 -9.38 10.17
N SER A 204 19.89 -8.66 11.30
CA SER A 204 19.34 -7.30 11.36
C SER A 204 20.27 -6.30 10.66
N LEU A 205 19.80 -5.75 9.54
CA LEU A 205 20.45 -4.62 8.87
C LEU A 205 20.12 -3.31 9.59
N ASP A 206 21.11 -2.65 10.18
CA ASP A 206 20.91 -1.37 10.86
C ASP A 206 20.91 -0.19 9.87
N ILE A 207 19.97 -0.20 8.92
CA ILE A 207 19.78 0.87 7.93
C ILE A 207 19.36 2.16 8.63
N THR A 208 18.49 2.05 9.63
CA THR A 208 18.05 3.20 10.44
C THR A 208 19.24 3.83 11.16
N GLY A 209 20.07 3.05 11.85
CA GLY A 209 21.26 3.58 12.53
C GLY A 209 22.29 4.15 11.57
N ALA A 210 22.41 3.64 10.34
CA ALA A 210 23.26 4.23 9.31
C ALA A 210 22.80 5.65 8.95
N TRP A 211 21.49 5.85 8.71
CA TRP A 211 20.93 7.17 8.40
C TRP A 211 20.90 8.11 9.60
N GLN A 212 20.67 7.60 10.81
CA GLN A 212 20.79 8.37 12.04
C GLN A 212 22.23 8.88 12.23
N LYS A 213 23.24 8.04 11.99
CA LYS A 213 24.66 8.48 12.03
C LYS A 213 24.95 9.55 10.97
N GLN A 214 24.38 9.44 9.77
CA GLN A 214 24.51 10.48 8.74
C GLN A 214 23.86 11.79 9.18
N TYR A 215 22.65 11.73 9.76
CA TYR A 215 21.99 12.90 10.35
C TYR A 215 22.84 13.55 11.45
N GLN A 216 23.39 12.76 12.38
CA GLN A 216 24.25 13.30 13.44
C GLN A 216 25.50 13.99 12.90
N ARG A 217 26.10 13.48 11.80
CA ARG A 217 27.20 14.16 11.10
C ARG A 217 26.76 15.50 10.52
N ASN A 218 25.65 15.51 9.78
CA ASN A 218 25.11 16.73 9.19
C ASN A 218 24.72 17.76 10.27
N TYR A 219 24.19 17.30 11.41
CA TYR A 219 23.85 18.15 12.55
C TYR A 219 25.08 18.77 13.20
N ALA A 220 26.11 17.97 13.47
CA ALA A 220 27.38 18.47 14.00
C ALA A 220 28.01 19.53 13.09
N GLU A 221 27.98 19.32 11.76
CA GLU A 221 28.46 20.29 10.79
C GLU A 221 27.62 21.59 10.79
N ALA A 222 26.28 21.46 10.82
CA ALA A 222 25.38 22.61 10.87
C ALA A 222 25.54 23.43 12.16
N VAL A 223 25.70 22.77 13.32
CA VAL A 223 25.99 23.42 14.60
C VAL A 223 27.36 24.11 14.56
N SER A 224 28.37 23.46 13.97
CA SER A 224 29.70 24.09 13.80
C SER A 224 29.62 25.37 12.96
N LYS A 225 28.78 25.40 11.92
CA LYS A 225 28.54 26.60 11.10
C LYS A 225 27.79 27.69 11.86
N ALA A 226 26.91 27.33 12.80
CA ALA A 226 26.21 28.28 13.66
C ALA A 226 27.14 28.95 14.70
N GLY A 227 28.27 28.32 15.02
CA GLY A 227 29.32 28.86 15.89
C GLY A 227 29.13 28.56 17.39
N ALA A 228 30.21 28.68 18.17
CA ALA A 228 30.27 28.27 19.58
C ALA A 228 29.34 29.06 20.53
N GLY A 229 28.81 30.20 20.09
CA GLY A 229 27.84 31.03 20.83
C GLY A 229 26.40 30.89 20.32
N ALA A 230 26.08 29.85 19.55
CA ALA A 230 24.75 29.66 18.97
C ALA A 230 23.66 29.61 20.05
N ASN A 231 22.67 30.48 19.94
CA ASN A 231 21.49 30.47 20.79
C ASN A 231 20.51 29.36 20.35
N SER A 232 19.43 29.16 21.11
CA SER A 232 18.43 28.11 20.82
C SER A 232 17.81 28.23 19.43
N ALA A 233 17.59 29.46 18.93
CA ALA A 233 17.05 29.67 17.59
C ALA A 233 18.03 29.20 16.50
N ALA A 234 19.32 29.55 16.64
CA ALA A 234 20.36 29.10 15.73
C ALA A 234 20.53 27.57 15.73
N LEU A 235 20.38 26.92 16.89
CA LEU A 235 20.40 25.45 16.99
C LEU A 235 19.19 24.80 16.31
N VAL A 236 18.01 25.41 16.38
CA VAL A 236 16.82 24.94 15.65
C VAL A 236 17.01 25.06 14.13
N GLU A 237 17.63 26.15 13.65
CA GLU A 237 17.98 26.27 12.23
C GLU A 237 19.02 25.22 11.81
N ALA A 238 20.01 24.95 12.67
CA ALA A 238 21.02 23.93 12.41
C ALA A 238 20.41 22.52 12.33
N ASP A 239 19.49 22.17 13.24
CA ASP A 239 18.74 20.91 13.21
C ASP A 239 17.94 20.79 11.90
N ARG A 240 17.18 21.84 11.56
CA ARG A 240 16.38 21.84 10.34
C ARG A 240 17.22 21.73 9.06
N ALA A 241 18.37 22.40 9.02
CA ALA A 241 19.31 22.29 7.91
C ALA A 241 19.88 20.86 7.80
N ALA A 242 20.19 20.22 8.93
CA ALA A 242 20.66 18.84 8.97
C ALA A 242 19.59 17.84 8.51
N GLN A 243 18.34 17.99 8.97
CA GLN A 243 17.21 17.19 8.52
C GLN A 243 17.01 17.28 7.01
N LEU A 244 17.00 18.51 6.46
CA LEU A 244 16.84 18.74 5.02
C LEU A 244 17.98 18.11 4.22
N GLU A 245 19.23 18.29 4.65
CA GLU A 245 20.38 17.72 3.95
C GLU A 245 20.38 16.18 4.01
N THR A 246 20.05 15.59 5.16
CA THR A 246 19.91 14.13 5.26
C THR A 246 18.80 13.61 4.36
N ALA A 247 17.63 14.25 4.34
CA ALA A 247 16.52 13.87 3.46
C ALA A 247 16.91 13.95 1.97
N LYS A 248 17.65 15.00 1.57
CA LYS A 248 18.21 15.11 0.22
C LYS A 248 19.23 14.03 -0.08
N GLN A 249 20.12 13.69 0.86
CA GLN A 249 21.10 12.60 0.70
C GLN A 249 20.42 11.23 0.53
N MET A 250 19.40 10.93 1.34
CA MET A 250 18.57 9.73 1.18
C MET A 250 17.94 9.68 -0.21
N THR A 251 17.37 10.80 -0.66
CA THR A 251 16.76 10.90 -2.00
C THR A 251 17.76 10.76 -3.14
N ARG A 252 18.98 11.30 -2.99
CA ARG A 252 20.06 11.13 -3.98
C ARG A 252 20.47 9.67 -4.12
N ARG A 253 20.51 8.91 -3.03
CA ARG A 253 20.79 7.45 -3.10
C ARG A 253 19.75 6.69 -3.88
N ALA A 254 18.48 7.05 -3.70
CA ALA A 254 17.40 6.47 -4.50
C ALA A 254 17.53 6.88 -5.99
N GLU A 255 17.77 8.16 -6.29
CA GLU A 255 18.04 8.62 -7.66
C GLU A 255 19.21 7.87 -8.31
N GLU A 256 20.33 7.70 -7.58
CA GLU A 256 21.51 6.97 -8.05
C GLU A 256 21.16 5.54 -8.50
N PHE A 257 20.22 4.87 -7.81
CA PHE A 257 19.73 3.56 -8.24
C PHE A 257 19.09 3.64 -9.63
N TYR A 258 18.12 4.52 -9.82
CA TYR A 258 17.42 4.66 -11.10
C TYR A 258 18.36 5.10 -12.23
N VAL A 259 19.23 6.07 -11.97
CA VAL A 259 20.25 6.53 -12.93
C VAL A 259 21.22 5.40 -13.29
N SER A 260 21.57 4.53 -12.33
CA SER A 260 22.43 3.36 -12.60
C SER A 260 21.82 2.37 -13.61
N LEU A 261 20.48 2.36 -13.73
CA LEU A 261 19.75 1.59 -14.73
C LEU A 261 19.76 2.25 -16.12
N GLY A 262 20.23 3.49 -16.24
CA GLY A 262 20.21 4.27 -17.49
C GLY A 262 19.04 5.25 -17.60
N MET A 263 18.29 5.47 -16.52
CA MET A 263 17.24 6.50 -16.47
C MET A 263 17.85 7.92 -16.34
N PRO A 264 17.12 8.98 -16.72
CA PRO A 264 17.60 10.35 -16.58
C PRO A 264 17.83 10.75 -15.12
N LYS A 265 18.66 11.76 -14.89
CA LYS A 265 18.70 12.45 -13.58
C LYS A 265 17.39 13.19 -13.37
N LEU A 266 17.00 13.37 -12.11
CA LEU A 266 15.88 14.22 -11.75
C LEU A 266 16.18 15.67 -12.15
N PRO A 267 15.17 16.42 -12.64
CA PRO A 267 15.35 17.80 -13.02
C PRO A 267 15.72 18.67 -11.81
N GLU A 268 16.40 19.80 -12.04
CA GLU A 268 16.76 20.73 -10.97
C GLU A 268 15.54 21.21 -10.18
N SER A 269 14.40 21.41 -10.86
CA SER A 269 13.13 21.77 -10.23
C SER A 269 12.66 20.76 -9.18
N TYR A 270 13.02 19.47 -9.31
CA TYR A 270 12.71 18.47 -8.29
C TYR A 270 13.39 18.84 -6.97
N TRP A 271 14.68 19.19 -7.00
CA TRP A 271 15.47 19.49 -5.80
C TRP A 271 15.13 20.84 -5.15
N GLU A 272 14.63 21.78 -5.94
CA GLU A 272 14.24 23.11 -5.48
C GLU A 272 12.81 23.16 -4.92
N LYS A 273 11.87 22.43 -5.53
CA LYS A 273 10.44 22.58 -5.27
C LYS A 273 9.79 21.42 -4.51
N THR A 274 10.50 20.30 -4.35
CA THR A 274 10.04 19.14 -3.56
C THR A 274 9.99 19.46 -2.07
N GLN A 275 8.95 18.97 -1.40
CA GLN A 275 8.88 18.99 0.05
C GLN A 275 9.56 17.74 0.60
N PHE A 276 10.81 17.89 1.06
CA PHE A 276 11.59 16.82 1.69
C PHE A 276 11.27 16.66 3.19
N ILE A 277 10.99 17.76 3.88
CA ILE A 277 10.71 17.81 5.32
C ILE A 277 9.47 18.65 5.57
N GLN A 278 8.83 18.44 6.73
CA GLN A 278 7.66 19.21 7.13
C GLN A 278 7.97 20.73 7.19
N PRO A 279 7.19 21.59 6.52
CA PRO A 279 7.31 23.05 6.63
C PRO A 279 6.97 23.55 8.03
N ARG A 280 7.51 24.71 8.44
CA ARG A 280 7.23 25.31 9.75
C ARG A 280 6.02 26.25 9.74
N ASP A 281 5.73 26.79 8.57
CA ASP A 281 4.78 27.88 8.36
C ASP A 281 3.35 27.39 8.10
N ARG A 282 3.13 26.07 8.01
CA ARG A 282 1.83 25.47 7.70
C ARG A 282 1.75 24.00 8.07
N ASP A 283 0.54 23.53 8.34
CA ASP A 283 0.22 22.12 8.44
C ASP A 283 0.19 21.47 7.04
N VAL A 284 0.65 20.23 6.97
CA VAL A 284 0.68 19.45 5.72
C VAL A 284 0.35 17.99 5.98
N VAL A 285 -0.18 17.32 4.97
CA VAL A 285 -0.31 15.86 4.98
C VAL A 285 1.07 15.25 4.74
N CYS A 286 1.62 14.56 5.75
CA CYS A 286 2.95 13.93 5.66
C CYS A 286 2.96 12.57 4.95
N HIS A 287 1.80 11.98 4.65
CA HIS A 287 1.74 10.75 3.86
C HIS A 287 2.44 10.96 2.51
N ALA A 288 3.38 10.07 2.19
CA ALA A 288 4.19 10.14 0.98
C ALA A 288 3.32 10.13 -0.28
N SER A 289 3.77 10.84 -1.31
CA SER A 289 3.09 10.90 -2.61
C SER A 289 4.03 11.53 -3.64
N ALA A 290 3.89 11.10 -4.89
CA ALA A 290 4.58 11.65 -6.04
C ALA A 290 3.61 12.32 -7.01
N TRP A 291 4.05 13.41 -7.63
CA TRP A 291 3.20 14.31 -8.42
C TRP A 291 3.88 14.68 -9.73
N ASP A 292 3.13 14.56 -10.82
CA ASP A 292 3.39 15.29 -12.07
C ASP A 292 2.59 16.59 -12.04
N MET A 293 3.30 17.72 -12.04
CA MET A 293 2.70 19.03 -11.84
C MET A 293 2.23 19.69 -13.13
N ASN A 294 2.72 19.24 -14.28
CA ASN A 294 2.49 19.93 -15.55
C ASN A 294 2.40 19.04 -16.78
N MET A 295 2.52 17.72 -16.65
CA MET A 295 2.46 16.78 -17.79
C MET A 295 3.55 17.06 -18.84
N SER A 296 4.64 17.68 -18.38
CA SER A 296 5.74 18.20 -19.20
C SER A 296 7.08 18.18 -18.45
N GLY A 297 7.19 17.41 -17.36
CA GLY A 297 8.45 17.12 -16.67
C GLY A 297 8.72 17.87 -15.35
N ASP A 298 7.79 18.70 -14.84
CA ASP A 298 7.87 19.20 -13.45
C ASP A 298 7.30 18.13 -12.52
N VAL A 299 8.17 17.24 -12.05
CA VAL A 299 7.84 16.14 -11.14
C VAL A 299 8.33 16.44 -9.74
N ARG A 300 7.58 16.01 -8.73
CA ARG A 300 7.89 16.26 -7.30
C ARG A 300 7.46 15.10 -6.42
N THR A 301 8.07 15.01 -5.24
CA THR A 301 7.50 14.23 -4.13
C THR A 301 7.03 15.16 -3.01
N LYS A 302 6.15 14.66 -2.15
CA LYS A 302 5.71 15.36 -0.94
C LYS A 302 5.79 14.40 0.25
N MET A 303 6.87 14.51 1.00
CA MET A 303 7.19 13.65 2.14
C MET A 303 7.60 14.48 3.37
N CYS A 304 7.64 13.84 4.54
CA CYS A 304 8.19 14.39 5.77
C CYS A 304 9.32 13.46 6.25
N ILE A 305 10.39 13.40 5.46
CA ILE A 305 11.42 12.36 5.56
C ILE A 305 12.12 12.41 6.92
N LYS A 306 12.16 11.26 7.58
CA LYS A 306 12.94 10.99 8.80
C LYS A 306 14.13 10.08 8.44
N PRO A 307 15.24 10.15 9.18
CA PRO A 307 16.44 9.36 8.90
C PRO A 307 16.29 7.91 9.39
N ASN A 308 15.40 7.13 8.77
CA ASN A 308 15.15 5.73 9.11
C ASN A 308 14.98 4.85 7.86
N GLU A 309 14.91 3.54 8.06
CA GLU A 309 14.75 2.54 7.00
C GLU A 309 13.41 2.66 6.27
N GLU A 310 12.32 2.87 7.00
CA GLU A 310 10.97 3.00 6.43
C GLU A 310 10.93 4.11 5.38
N GLU A 311 11.33 5.32 5.74
CA GLU A 311 11.35 6.47 4.84
C GLU A 311 12.36 6.27 3.70
N PHE A 312 13.49 5.61 3.96
CA PHE A 312 14.45 5.29 2.92
C PHE A 312 13.84 4.38 1.85
N THR A 313 13.14 3.32 2.26
CA THR A 313 12.41 2.43 1.36
C THR A 313 11.27 3.16 0.65
N THR A 314 10.51 4.01 1.36
CA THR A 314 9.44 4.81 0.75
C THR A 314 9.99 5.77 -0.32
N ILE A 315 11.15 6.38 -0.13
CA ILE A 315 11.76 7.23 -1.17
C ILE A 315 12.02 6.43 -2.46
N TYR A 316 12.52 5.19 -2.37
CA TYR A 316 12.69 4.34 -3.55
C TYR A 316 11.33 4.06 -4.19
N HIS A 317 10.30 3.77 -3.39
CA HIS A 317 8.95 3.58 -3.92
C HIS A 317 8.42 4.82 -4.67
N GLU A 318 8.45 5.99 -4.04
CA GLU A 318 7.93 7.25 -4.60
C GLU A 318 8.69 7.70 -5.84
N LEU A 319 10.02 7.48 -5.88
CA LEU A 319 10.78 7.74 -7.10
C LEU A 319 10.37 6.82 -8.25
N GLY A 320 9.83 5.63 -7.97
CA GLY A 320 9.23 4.77 -8.99
C GLY A 320 8.09 5.48 -9.74
N HIS A 321 7.21 6.18 -9.02
CA HIS A 321 6.18 7.01 -9.63
C HIS A 321 6.78 8.17 -10.44
N VAL A 322 7.77 8.87 -9.87
CA VAL A 322 8.46 9.98 -10.54
C VAL A 322 9.07 9.55 -11.86
N TYR A 323 9.78 8.42 -11.88
CA TYR A 323 10.38 7.88 -13.09
C TYR A 323 9.35 7.35 -14.08
N TYR A 324 8.19 6.88 -13.59
CA TYR A 324 7.08 6.54 -14.48
C TYR A 324 6.52 7.79 -15.18
N TYR A 325 6.29 8.90 -14.44
CA TYR A 325 5.89 10.19 -15.01
C TYR A 325 6.86 10.65 -16.09
N LEU A 326 8.16 10.61 -15.80
CA LEU A 326 9.21 11.01 -16.74
C LEU A 326 9.25 10.11 -17.99
N ALA A 327 9.01 8.80 -17.85
CA ALA A 327 9.10 7.85 -18.95
C ALA A 327 8.01 8.03 -20.02
N TYR A 328 6.77 8.33 -19.62
CA TYR A 328 5.66 8.54 -20.56
C TYR A 328 5.34 10.00 -20.85
N ASN A 329 6.17 10.95 -20.40
CA ASN A 329 5.96 12.38 -20.56
C ASN A 329 5.84 12.82 -22.05
N ASP A 330 6.37 12.01 -22.98
CA ASP A 330 6.25 12.23 -24.43
C ASP A 330 4.88 11.86 -25.00
N LYS A 331 4.01 11.22 -24.21
CA LYS A 331 2.67 10.80 -24.65
C LYS A 331 1.66 11.94 -24.60
N PRO A 332 0.60 11.88 -25.43
CA PRO A 332 -0.56 12.74 -25.25
C PRO A 332 -1.09 12.69 -23.81
N PRO A 333 -1.61 13.80 -23.24
CA PRO A 333 -2.04 13.86 -21.85
C PRO A 333 -2.94 12.71 -21.40
N LEU A 334 -3.87 12.26 -22.25
CA LEU A 334 -4.77 11.15 -21.92
C LEU A 334 -4.07 9.79 -21.75
N PHE A 335 -2.85 9.64 -22.25
CA PHE A 335 -2.05 8.41 -22.13
C PHE A 335 -0.92 8.54 -21.09
N GLN A 336 -0.77 9.70 -20.44
CA GLN A 336 0.19 9.93 -19.35
C GLN A 336 -0.35 9.39 -18.01
N ALA A 337 -0.53 8.08 -17.95
CA ALA A 337 -0.93 7.34 -16.76
C ALA A 337 -0.27 5.97 -16.78
N GLY A 338 -0.35 5.22 -15.67
CA GLY A 338 0.08 3.81 -15.68
C GLY A 338 -0.80 2.96 -16.61
N ALA A 339 -0.30 1.80 -17.05
CA ALA A 339 -1.09 0.87 -17.86
C ALA A 339 -2.45 0.53 -17.19
N HIS A 340 -2.43 0.41 -15.87
CA HIS A 340 -3.55 0.55 -14.95
C HIS A 340 -3.00 0.86 -13.54
N ASP A 341 -3.85 1.18 -12.56
CA ASP A 341 -3.43 1.61 -11.22
C ASP A 341 -2.49 0.60 -10.52
N GLY A 342 -2.78 -0.71 -10.61
CA GLY A 342 -1.91 -1.75 -10.04
C GLY A 342 -0.50 -1.84 -10.65
N PHE A 343 -0.31 -1.45 -11.92
CA PHE A 343 1.05 -1.31 -12.50
C PHE A 343 1.77 -0.16 -11.84
N HIS A 344 1.09 0.98 -11.70
CA HIS A 344 1.65 2.21 -11.17
C HIS A 344 2.23 2.00 -9.76
N GLU A 345 1.45 1.35 -8.90
CA GLU A 345 1.86 0.98 -7.53
C GLU A 345 2.97 -0.10 -7.49
N ALA A 346 3.10 -0.93 -8.54
CA ALA A 346 4.11 -1.99 -8.57
C ALA A 346 5.51 -1.48 -8.93
N ILE A 347 5.62 -0.34 -9.61
CA ILE A 347 6.90 0.16 -10.16
C ILE A 347 7.90 0.44 -9.05
N GLY A 348 7.52 1.26 -8.07
CA GLY A 348 8.36 1.58 -6.92
C GLY A 348 8.72 0.34 -6.10
N ASP A 349 7.72 -0.49 -5.80
CA ASP A 349 7.90 -1.72 -5.02
C ASP A 349 8.82 -2.75 -5.70
N THR A 350 8.82 -2.82 -7.04
CA THR A 350 9.76 -3.66 -7.80
C THR A 350 11.21 -3.26 -7.53
N ILE A 351 11.47 -1.96 -7.41
CA ILE A 351 12.80 -1.43 -7.12
C ILE A 351 13.18 -1.71 -5.67
N VAL A 352 12.23 -1.58 -4.74
CA VAL A 352 12.45 -1.90 -3.32
C VAL A 352 12.92 -3.34 -3.13
N LEU A 353 12.39 -4.31 -3.89
CA LEU A 353 12.85 -5.71 -3.86
C LEU A 353 14.33 -5.86 -4.25
N SER A 354 14.88 -4.93 -5.02
CA SER A 354 16.30 -4.92 -5.42
C SER A 354 17.23 -4.29 -4.37
N MET A 355 16.69 -3.77 -3.27
CA MET A 355 17.45 -3.23 -2.13
C MET A 355 18.00 -4.34 -1.22
N THR A 356 18.69 -5.32 -1.81
CA THR A 356 19.22 -6.48 -1.07
C THR A 356 20.36 -6.08 -0.12
N PRO A 357 20.69 -6.91 0.89
CA PRO A 357 21.85 -6.66 1.76
C PRO A 357 23.15 -6.40 0.97
N SER A 358 23.36 -7.14 -0.13
CA SER A 358 24.51 -6.97 -1.03
C SER A 358 24.52 -5.59 -1.69
N TYR A 359 23.36 -5.11 -2.17
CA TYR A 359 23.24 -3.76 -2.72
C TYR A 359 23.49 -2.68 -1.66
N LEU A 360 22.87 -2.79 -0.48
CA LEU A 360 23.03 -1.82 0.59
C LEU A 360 24.49 -1.74 1.08
N GLN A 361 25.20 -2.87 1.05
CA GLN A 361 26.63 -2.92 1.29
C GLN A 361 27.43 -2.26 0.16
N SER A 362 27.08 -2.50 -1.11
CA SER A 362 27.82 -1.96 -2.25
C SER A 362 27.78 -0.42 -2.35
N ILE A 363 26.71 0.20 -1.84
CA ILE A 363 26.61 1.65 -1.70
C ILE A 363 27.20 2.20 -0.38
N GLY A 364 27.81 1.33 0.44
CA GLY A 364 28.47 1.68 1.70
C GLY A 364 27.51 2.09 2.82
N LEU A 365 26.22 1.73 2.74
CA LEU A 365 25.24 2.09 3.75
C LEU A 365 25.31 1.17 4.98
N VAL A 366 25.56 -0.12 4.75
CA VAL A 366 25.66 -1.15 5.79
C VAL A 366 26.93 -1.98 5.61
N ASN A 367 27.39 -2.61 6.69
CA ASN A 367 28.53 -3.55 6.63
C ASN A 367 28.12 -4.88 5.98
N ALA A 368 29.11 -5.68 5.58
CA ALA A 368 28.91 -7.07 5.18
C ALA A 368 28.07 -7.81 6.23
N GLN A 369 27.05 -8.54 5.78
CA GLN A 369 26.19 -9.33 6.64
C GLN A 369 26.51 -10.82 6.56
N ASP A 370 26.18 -11.52 7.64
CA ASP A 370 26.15 -12.96 7.63
C ASP A 370 25.02 -13.45 6.70
N GLN A 371 25.38 -14.30 5.74
CA GLN A 371 24.44 -14.88 4.76
C GLN A 371 23.92 -16.23 5.26
N SER A 372 23.66 -16.35 6.57
CA SER A 372 23.16 -17.57 7.18
C SER A 372 21.71 -17.86 6.80
N GLN A 373 21.32 -19.13 6.88
CA GLN A 373 19.94 -19.54 6.64
C GLN A 373 18.98 -18.84 7.62
N GLU A 374 19.41 -18.60 8.86
CA GLU A 374 18.61 -17.90 9.87
C GLU A 374 18.37 -16.44 9.50
N ALA A 375 19.40 -15.73 9.01
CA ALA A 375 19.28 -14.37 8.51
C ALA A 375 18.33 -14.28 7.31
N LEU A 376 18.43 -15.24 6.38
CA LEU A 376 17.52 -15.34 5.24
C LEU A 376 16.06 -15.51 5.67
N ILE A 377 15.79 -16.44 6.60
CA ILE A 377 14.43 -16.68 7.10
C ILE A 377 13.88 -15.43 7.82
N ASN A 378 14.71 -14.74 8.60
CA ASN A 378 14.31 -13.47 9.22
C ASN A 378 13.96 -12.39 8.18
N ALA A 379 14.81 -12.21 7.16
CA ALA A 379 14.57 -11.23 6.11
C ALA A 379 13.27 -11.53 5.33
N GLN A 380 13.06 -12.79 4.95
CA GLN A 380 11.83 -13.20 4.28
C GLN A 380 10.61 -13.09 5.20
N MET A 381 10.74 -13.39 6.50
CA MET A 381 9.64 -13.21 7.45
C MET A 381 9.23 -11.73 7.52
N ARG A 382 10.16 -10.79 7.65
CA ARG A 382 9.84 -9.34 7.64
C ARG A 382 9.06 -8.97 6.38
N MET A 383 9.55 -9.40 5.22
CA MET A 383 8.90 -9.15 3.93
C MET A 383 7.51 -9.79 3.84
N ALA A 384 7.33 -11.01 4.34
CA ALA A 384 6.04 -11.69 4.32
C ALA A 384 5.02 -11.03 5.26
N LEU A 385 5.47 -10.55 6.42
CA LEU A 385 4.62 -9.81 7.37
C LEU A 385 4.14 -8.47 6.83
N ALA A 386 4.85 -7.85 5.89
CA ALA A 386 4.42 -6.63 5.21
C ALA A 386 3.62 -6.92 3.93
N LYS A 387 4.12 -7.81 3.06
CA LYS A 387 3.59 -8.01 1.69
C LYS A 387 2.58 -9.15 1.58
N VAL A 388 2.85 -10.31 2.19
CA VAL A 388 1.98 -11.50 2.08
C VAL A 388 0.75 -11.35 2.98
N SER A 389 0.92 -10.79 4.17
CA SER A 389 -0.18 -10.49 5.10
C SER A 389 -1.20 -9.50 4.52
N PHE A 390 -0.74 -8.58 3.66
CA PHE A 390 -1.53 -7.54 3.03
C PHE A 390 -2.49 -8.07 1.96
N LEU A 391 -2.06 -9.03 1.14
CA LEU A 391 -2.81 -9.54 -0.01
C LEU A 391 -4.30 -9.80 0.25
N PRO A 392 -4.72 -10.55 1.28
CA PRO A 392 -6.14 -10.79 1.51
C PRO A 392 -6.91 -9.53 1.96
N PHE A 393 -6.26 -8.57 2.60
CA PHE A 393 -6.85 -7.26 2.90
C PHE A 393 -6.99 -6.40 1.64
N GLY A 394 -5.94 -6.33 0.82
CA GLY A 394 -5.93 -5.68 -0.50
C GLY A 394 -7.04 -6.17 -1.43
N LEU A 395 -7.33 -7.48 -1.39
CA LEU A 395 -8.37 -8.09 -2.22
C LEU A 395 -9.78 -7.74 -1.72
N MET A 396 -10.03 -7.87 -0.42
CA MET A 396 -11.40 -7.93 0.10
C MET A 396 -12.10 -6.57 0.20
N ILE A 397 -11.37 -5.44 0.33
CA ILE A 397 -11.99 -4.11 0.42
C ILE A 397 -12.83 -3.80 -0.81
N ASP A 398 -12.26 -3.94 -2.00
CA ASP A 398 -13.00 -3.63 -3.21
C ASP A 398 -14.02 -4.71 -3.54
N ARG A 399 -13.85 -5.97 -3.10
CA ARG A 399 -14.95 -6.96 -3.14
C ARG A 399 -16.17 -6.48 -2.35
N TRP A 400 -15.96 -5.91 -1.17
CA TRP A 400 -17.04 -5.30 -0.40
C TRP A 400 -17.64 -4.09 -1.13
N ARG A 401 -16.81 -3.15 -1.60
CA ARG A 401 -17.30 -1.94 -2.29
C ARG A 401 -18.04 -2.26 -3.58
N TRP A 402 -17.55 -3.21 -4.37
CA TRP A 402 -18.21 -3.69 -5.58
C TRP A 402 -19.59 -4.25 -5.28
N GLY A 403 -19.73 -5.07 -4.23
CA GLY A 403 -21.03 -5.55 -3.80
C GLY A 403 -21.95 -4.44 -3.29
N VAL A 404 -21.39 -3.37 -2.71
CA VAL A 404 -22.18 -2.18 -2.33
C VAL A 404 -22.64 -1.40 -3.57
N PHE A 405 -21.79 -1.22 -4.58
CA PHE A 405 -22.14 -0.51 -5.81
C PHE A 405 -23.13 -1.28 -6.68
N ASP A 406 -22.98 -2.59 -6.83
CA ASP A 406 -23.90 -3.42 -7.62
C ASP A 406 -25.23 -3.71 -6.88
N GLY A 407 -25.30 -3.40 -5.57
CA GLY A 407 -26.48 -3.54 -4.73
C GLY A 407 -26.68 -4.94 -4.14
N SER A 408 -25.76 -5.88 -4.35
CA SER A 408 -25.77 -7.20 -3.70
C SER A 408 -25.52 -7.11 -2.19
N ILE A 409 -24.80 -6.08 -1.74
CA ILE A 409 -24.61 -5.72 -0.33
C ILE A 409 -25.44 -4.46 -0.04
N LYS A 410 -26.62 -4.67 0.56
CA LYS A 410 -27.51 -3.58 0.94
C LYS A 410 -27.05 -2.85 2.20
N PRO A 411 -27.46 -1.58 2.41
CA PRO A 411 -27.11 -0.80 3.59
C PRO A 411 -27.32 -1.55 4.90
N GLU A 412 -28.40 -2.31 5.08
CA GLU A 412 -28.70 -3.10 6.27
C GLU A 412 -27.73 -4.27 6.54
N ASN A 413 -26.80 -4.58 5.64
CA ASN A 413 -25.83 -5.68 5.76
C ASN A 413 -24.37 -5.23 5.57
N TYR A 414 -24.10 -3.92 5.56
CA TYR A 414 -22.75 -3.37 5.34
C TYR A 414 -21.71 -3.97 6.29
N ASN A 415 -22.00 -4.00 7.60
CA ASN A 415 -21.03 -4.42 8.59
C ASN A 415 -20.87 -5.95 8.61
N LYS A 416 -21.98 -6.68 8.48
CA LYS A 416 -22.01 -8.14 8.36
C LYS A 416 -21.18 -8.61 7.18
N ALA A 417 -21.44 -8.09 5.98
CA ALA A 417 -20.72 -8.48 4.77
C ALA A 417 -19.21 -8.15 4.85
N TRP A 418 -18.86 -7.03 5.49
CA TRP A 418 -17.46 -6.68 5.75
C TRP A 418 -16.75 -7.74 6.60
N TRP A 419 -17.36 -8.17 7.71
CA TRP A 419 -16.79 -9.19 8.58
C TRP A 419 -16.80 -10.59 7.99
N GLU A 420 -17.79 -10.93 7.16
CA GLU A 420 -17.79 -12.17 6.38
C GLU A 420 -16.62 -12.21 5.39
N LEU A 421 -16.31 -11.09 4.73
CA LEU A 421 -15.16 -10.98 3.83
C LEU A 421 -13.82 -10.98 4.58
N LYS A 422 -13.71 -10.29 5.72
CA LYS A 422 -12.53 -10.38 6.63
C LYS A 422 -12.29 -11.83 7.06
N ALA A 423 -13.34 -12.53 7.49
CA ALA A 423 -13.26 -13.93 7.88
C ALA A 423 -12.87 -14.82 6.69
N LYS A 424 -13.51 -14.65 5.51
CA LYS A 424 -13.24 -15.46 4.32
C LYS A 424 -11.79 -15.34 3.83
N TYR A 425 -11.28 -14.12 3.68
CA TYR A 425 -10.00 -13.87 3.03
C TYR A 425 -8.83 -13.78 4.01
N GLN A 426 -8.97 -13.06 5.14
CA GLN A 426 -7.89 -12.87 6.11
C GLN A 426 -7.92 -13.88 7.27
N GLY A 427 -9.05 -14.55 7.52
CA GLY A 427 -9.18 -15.36 8.73
C GLY A 427 -8.98 -14.53 9.99
N VAL A 428 -9.54 -13.31 9.98
CA VAL A 428 -9.53 -12.35 11.10
C VAL A 428 -10.95 -12.12 11.56
N ALA A 429 -11.16 -12.06 12.87
CA ALA A 429 -12.45 -11.78 13.47
C ALA A 429 -12.35 -10.75 14.61
N PRO A 430 -13.41 -9.97 14.85
CA PRO A 430 -13.51 -9.16 16.06
C PRO A 430 -13.77 -10.09 17.25
N VAL A 431 -13.23 -9.77 18.42
CA VAL A 431 -13.44 -10.58 19.65
C VAL A 431 -14.74 -10.23 20.38
N SER A 432 -15.46 -9.22 19.89
CA SER A 432 -16.77 -8.79 20.36
C SER A 432 -17.71 -8.63 19.16
N PRO A 433 -19.02 -8.89 19.30
CA PRO A 433 -19.97 -8.70 18.22
C PRO A 433 -19.92 -7.29 17.62
N ARG A 434 -20.00 -7.21 16.29
CA ARG A 434 -20.00 -5.97 15.51
C ARG A 434 -21.27 -5.90 14.67
N GLY A 435 -22.37 -5.47 15.27
CA GLY A 435 -23.65 -5.34 14.58
C GLY A 435 -23.70 -4.17 13.59
N GLU A 436 -24.88 -3.93 13.02
CA GLU A 436 -25.10 -2.90 12.00
C GLU A 436 -25.22 -1.47 12.57
N GLU A 437 -25.20 -1.32 13.89
CA GLU A 437 -24.96 -0.04 14.57
C GLU A 437 -23.54 0.50 14.34
N PHE A 438 -22.65 -0.33 13.82
CA PHE A 438 -21.30 0.04 13.40
C PHE A 438 -21.20 0.25 11.88
N PHE A 439 -20.11 0.88 11.46
CA PHE A 439 -19.73 1.01 10.07
C PHE A 439 -18.22 0.81 9.94
N ASP A 440 -17.76 -0.38 10.31
CA ASP A 440 -16.34 -0.78 10.29
C ASP A 440 -15.60 -0.50 8.98
N PRO A 441 -16.17 -0.73 7.77
CA PRO A 441 -15.51 -0.34 6.53
C PRO A 441 -15.19 1.15 6.47
N GLY A 442 -16.05 2.03 7.01
CA GLY A 442 -15.80 3.47 7.07
C GLY A 442 -14.65 3.89 7.97
N ALA A 443 -14.18 3.02 8.87
CA ALA A 443 -13.02 3.28 9.72
C ALA A 443 -11.68 3.06 8.99
N LYS A 444 -11.70 2.70 7.69
CA LYS A 444 -10.51 2.60 6.83
C LYS A 444 -10.56 3.69 5.76
N TYR A 445 -9.59 4.62 5.77
CA TYR A 445 -9.52 5.83 4.93
C TYR A 445 -10.03 5.67 3.48
N HIS A 446 -9.58 4.64 2.75
CA HIS A 446 -9.89 4.44 1.34
C HIS A 446 -11.40 4.29 1.05
N VAL A 447 -12.21 3.92 2.06
CA VAL A 447 -13.66 3.84 1.94
C VAL A 447 -14.31 5.24 1.93
N PRO A 448 -14.21 6.08 2.99
CA PRO A 448 -14.75 7.45 2.97
C PRO A 448 -14.03 8.38 1.99
N GLY A 449 -12.72 8.20 1.76
CA GLY A 449 -11.92 8.95 0.77
C GLY A 449 -12.08 8.44 -0.67
N ASN A 450 -13.01 7.51 -0.92
CA ASN A 450 -13.35 6.93 -2.22
C ASN A 450 -12.15 6.58 -3.13
N THR A 451 -11.12 5.95 -2.58
CA THR A 451 -9.92 5.56 -3.35
C THR A 451 -9.97 4.06 -3.67
N PRO A 452 -10.00 3.63 -4.95
CA PRO A 452 -9.97 2.21 -5.33
C PRO A 452 -8.81 1.45 -4.69
N TYR A 453 -9.04 0.20 -4.27
CA TYR A 453 -8.11 -0.59 -3.44
C TYR A 453 -7.51 -1.81 -4.15
N THR A 454 -8.16 -2.37 -5.18
CA THR A 454 -7.65 -3.52 -5.95
C THR A 454 -6.26 -3.26 -6.53
N ARG A 455 -5.90 -1.99 -6.79
CA ARG A 455 -4.56 -1.57 -7.21
C ARG A 455 -3.45 -2.14 -6.33
N TYR A 456 -3.64 -2.16 -5.01
CA TYR A 456 -2.62 -2.62 -4.08
C TYR A 456 -2.51 -4.15 -4.06
N PHE A 457 -3.62 -4.88 -4.20
CA PHE A 457 -3.56 -6.34 -4.34
C PHE A 457 -2.76 -6.74 -5.58
N LEU A 458 -3.07 -6.11 -6.71
CA LEU A 458 -2.38 -6.39 -7.97
C LEU A 458 -0.90 -5.99 -7.87
N SER A 459 -0.58 -4.85 -7.27
CA SER A 459 0.81 -4.41 -7.13
C SER A 459 1.68 -5.35 -6.31
N HIS A 460 1.10 -6.01 -5.29
CA HIS A 460 1.78 -7.01 -4.47
C HIS A 460 2.05 -8.32 -5.20
N VAL A 461 1.40 -8.57 -6.34
CA VAL A 461 1.72 -9.67 -7.24
C VAL A 461 2.69 -9.20 -8.32
N LEU A 462 2.34 -8.09 -8.99
CA LEU A 462 3.06 -7.55 -10.12
C LEU A 462 4.50 -7.18 -9.78
N GLN A 463 4.76 -6.63 -8.58
CA GLN A 463 6.11 -6.25 -8.18
C GLN A 463 7.09 -7.43 -8.23
N PHE A 464 6.67 -8.64 -7.83
CA PHE A 464 7.51 -9.83 -7.88
C PHE A 464 7.67 -10.35 -9.32
N GLN A 465 6.60 -10.28 -10.12
CA GLN A 465 6.65 -10.67 -11.53
C GLN A 465 7.59 -9.76 -12.34
N PHE A 466 7.52 -8.44 -12.10
CA PHE A 466 8.41 -7.45 -12.71
C PHE A 466 9.84 -7.63 -12.21
N TYR A 467 10.02 -7.78 -10.89
CA TYR A 467 11.31 -8.03 -10.27
C TYR A 467 11.99 -9.25 -10.88
N LYS A 468 11.30 -10.39 -10.98
CA LYS A 468 11.82 -11.58 -11.64
C LYS A 468 12.26 -11.29 -13.08
N SER A 469 11.45 -10.60 -13.87
CA SER A 469 11.81 -10.31 -15.25
C SER A 469 13.02 -9.39 -15.40
N LEU A 470 13.19 -8.44 -14.48
CA LEU A 470 14.36 -7.56 -14.43
C LEU A 470 15.60 -8.32 -13.96
N CYS A 471 15.47 -9.25 -13.02
CA CYS A 471 16.54 -10.16 -12.61
C CYS A 471 17.00 -11.08 -13.76
N ASP A 472 16.05 -11.64 -14.50
CA ASP A 472 16.32 -12.44 -15.70
C ASP A 472 17.06 -11.60 -16.75
N ALA A 473 16.60 -10.35 -16.98
CA ALA A 473 17.25 -9.41 -17.91
C ALA A 473 18.65 -8.97 -17.44
N ALA A 474 18.86 -8.88 -16.12
CA ALA A 474 20.16 -8.60 -15.54
C ALA A 474 21.13 -9.80 -15.60
N GLY A 475 20.64 -10.97 -16.05
CA GLY A 475 21.44 -12.19 -16.17
C GLY A 475 21.63 -12.94 -14.84
N HIS A 476 20.85 -12.61 -13.80
CA HIS A 476 20.92 -13.29 -12.50
C HIS A 476 20.60 -14.79 -12.65
N LYS A 477 21.38 -15.65 -11.98
CA LYS A 477 21.23 -17.12 -12.00
C LYS A 477 21.00 -17.73 -10.62
N GLY A 478 21.14 -16.93 -9.56
CA GLY A 478 20.93 -17.38 -8.18
C GLY A 478 19.46 -17.37 -7.78
N PRO A 479 19.18 -17.63 -6.49
CA PRO A 479 17.84 -17.48 -5.93
C PRO A 479 17.28 -16.08 -6.17
N LEU A 480 15.97 -16.00 -6.46
CA LEU A 480 15.32 -14.74 -6.81
C LEU A 480 15.51 -13.67 -5.72
N TYR A 481 15.43 -14.03 -4.45
CA TYR A 481 15.54 -13.10 -3.31
C TYR A 481 16.93 -12.46 -3.11
N GLU A 482 17.97 -12.93 -3.81
CA GLU A 482 19.32 -12.35 -3.77
C GLU A 482 19.57 -11.33 -4.87
N CYS A 483 18.69 -11.28 -5.88
CA CYS A 483 18.91 -10.45 -7.05
C CYS A 483 18.94 -8.96 -6.71
N SER A 484 19.96 -8.28 -7.20
CA SER A 484 19.90 -6.83 -7.39
C SER A 484 20.30 -6.52 -8.80
N PHE A 485 19.47 -5.74 -9.50
CA PHE A 485 19.75 -5.29 -10.86
C PHE A 485 20.29 -3.86 -10.90
N ALA A 486 20.69 -3.30 -9.75
CA ALA A 486 21.39 -2.02 -9.67
C ALA A 486 22.60 -2.00 -10.62
N GLY A 487 22.77 -0.91 -11.38
CA GLY A 487 23.83 -0.76 -12.37
C GLY A 487 23.64 -1.54 -13.66
N ASN A 488 22.57 -2.32 -13.81
CA ASN A 488 22.31 -3.11 -15.00
C ASN A 488 21.48 -2.34 -16.05
N LYS A 489 22.16 -1.83 -17.08
CA LYS A 489 21.52 -1.07 -18.16
C LYS A 489 20.54 -1.86 -19.01
N ALA A 490 20.73 -3.17 -19.18
CA ALA A 490 19.83 -4.00 -19.97
C ALA A 490 18.48 -4.20 -19.27
N ALA A 491 18.51 -4.45 -17.95
CA ALA A 491 17.30 -4.47 -17.12
C ALA A 491 16.63 -3.08 -17.13
N GLY A 492 17.41 -2.01 -17.00
CA GLY A 492 16.92 -0.64 -17.03
C GLY A 492 16.25 -0.22 -18.33
N GLU A 493 16.87 -0.52 -19.48
CA GLU A 493 16.28 -0.27 -20.80
C GLU A 493 14.95 -1.01 -20.97
N LYS A 494 14.90 -2.28 -20.56
CA LYS A 494 13.68 -3.09 -20.59
C LYS A 494 12.59 -2.48 -19.73
N PHE A 495 12.93 -2.01 -18.54
CA PHE A 495 11.99 -1.36 -17.63
C PHE A 495 11.48 -0.04 -18.20
N TRP A 496 12.40 0.83 -18.64
CA TRP A 496 12.09 2.15 -19.21
C TRP A 496 11.18 2.05 -20.43
N ASN A 497 11.41 1.06 -21.31
CA ASN A 497 10.57 0.83 -22.49
C ASN A 497 9.12 0.51 -22.11
N MET A 498 8.91 -0.31 -21.08
CA MET A 498 7.58 -0.62 -20.55
C MET A 498 6.94 0.62 -19.90
N LEU A 499 7.67 1.36 -19.07
CA LEU A 499 7.19 2.59 -18.44
C LEU A 499 6.79 3.63 -19.50
N GLY A 500 7.59 3.77 -20.56
CA GLY A 500 7.34 4.69 -21.66
C GLY A 500 6.11 4.39 -22.50
N LYS A 501 5.37 3.30 -22.24
CA LYS A 501 4.05 3.08 -22.87
C LYS A 501 2.92 3.84 -22.18
N GLY A 502 3.10 4.18 -20.91
CA GLY A 502 2.04 4.75 -20.08
C GLY A 502 0.73 3.97 -20.25
N ALA A 503 -0.36 4.70 -20.50
CA ALA A 503 -1.67 4.17 -20.78
C ALA A 503 -1.99 4.21 -22.28
N SER A 504 -1.02 4.07 -23.19
CA SER A 504 -1.29 4.12 -24.64
C SER A 504 -1.81 2.80 -25.24
N GLN A 505 -1.73 1.69 -24.51
CA GLN A 505 -2.14 0.37 -24.98
C GLN A 505 -2.68 -0.50 -23.84
N PRO A 506 -3.43 -1.59 -24.12
CA PRO A 506 -3.89 -2.50 -23.10
C PRO A 506 -2.74 -3.06 -22.25
N TRP A 507 -2.96 -3.18 -20.95
CA TRP A 507 -1.90 -3.54 -20.01
C TRP A 507 -1.25 -4.90 -20.31
N GLN A 508 -1.96 -5.84 -20.94
CA GLN A 508 -1.43 -7.14 -21.37
C GLN A 508 -0.27 -6.98 -22.36
N LYS A 509 -0.38 -6.02 -23.29
CA LYS A 509 0.70 -5.71 -24.25
C LYS A 509 1.89 -5.09 -23.54
N THR A 510 1.64 -4.15 -22.62
CA THR A 510 2.67 -3.53 -21.79
C THR A 510 3.36 -4.56 -20.90
N MET A 511 2.62 -5.52 -20.33
CA MET A 511 3.17 -6.64 -19.56
C MET A 511 4.10 -7.52 -20.41
N LYS A 512 3.74 -7.78 -21.66
CA LYS A 512 4.53 -8.62 -22.56
C LYS A 512 5.88 -8.01 -22.89
N GLU A 513 5.96 -6.69 -23.00
CA GLU A 513 7.22 -6.01 -23.27
C GLU A 513 8.23 -6.19 -22.12
N LEU A 514 7.76 -6.19 -20.88
CA LEU A 514 8.61 -6.45 -19.73
C LEU A 514 8.80 -7.95 -19.49
N THR A 515 7.73 -8.72 -19.36
CA THR A 515 7.78 -10.10 -18.85
C THR A 515 7.89 -11.17 -19.95
N GLY A 516 7.58 -10.83 -21.19
CA GLY A 516 7.36 -11.78 -22.29
C GLY A 516 5.98 -12.45 -22.28
N GLY A 517 5.20 -12.29 -21.22
CA GLY A 517 3.85 -12.85 -21.06
C GLY A 517 2.75 -11.78 -21.00
N GLU A 518 1.49 -12.19 -21.18
CA GLU A 518 0.31 -11.30 -21.21
C GLU A 518 -0.59 -11.46 -19.98
N LYS A 519 -0.15 -12.24 -18.98
CA LYS A 519 -0.94 -12.59 -17.79
C LYS A 519 -0.21 -12.22 -16.52
N MET A 520 -0.97 -11.80 -15.52
CA MET A 520 -0.45 -11.64 -14.16
C MET A 520 -0.16 -13.03 -13.59
N ASP A 521 0.90 -13.17 -12.79
CA ASP A 521 1.24 -14.46 -12.18
C ASP A 521 1.94 -14.30 -10.85
N ALA A 522 1.43 -14.98 -9.81
CA ALA A 522 2.00 -14.94 -8.47
C ALA A 522 3.07 -16.01 -8.23
N SER A 523 3.47 -16.78 -9.25
CA SER A 523 4.56 -17.76 -9.15
C SER A 523 5.87 -17.13 -8.65
N ALA A 524 6.19 -15.90 -9.07
CA ALA A 524 7.38 -15.18 -8.62
C ALA A 524 7.33 -14.83 -7.11
N VAL A 525 6.13 -14.63 -6.55
CA VAL A 525 5.94 -14.47 -5.09
C VAL A 525 6.34 -15.78 -4.38
N LEU A 526 5.85 -16.91 -4.88
CA LEU A 526 6.13 -18.23 -4.31
C LEU A 526 7.61 -18.60 -4.43
N GLU A 527 8.24 -18.29 -5.57
CA GLU A 527 9.67 -18.48 -5.80
C GLU A 527 10.51 -17.67 -4.79
N TYR A 528 10.17 -16.38 -4.61
CA TYR A 528 10.86 -15.51 -3.66
C TYR A 528 10.76 -16.05 -2.24
N PHE A 529 9.57 -16.45 -1.78
CA PHE A 529 9.32 -16.89 -0.41
C PHE A 529 9.48 -18.40 -0.16
N ALA A 530 10.02 -19.17 -1.13
CA ALA A 530 10.14 -20.63 -1.00
C ALA A 530 10.92 -21.09 0.26
N PRO A 531 12.04 -20.46 0.65
CA PRO A 531 12.73 -20.79 1.90
C PRO A 531 11.84 -20.60 3.13
N LEU A 532 11.19 -19.44 3.26
CA LEU A 532 10.27 -19.16 4.37
C LEU A 532 9.08 -20.11 4.38
N GLN A 533 8.50 -20.43 3.23
CA GLN A 533 7.37 -21.35 3.14
C GLN A 533 7.74 -22.73 3.68
N THR A 534 8.94 -23.22 3.32
CA THR A 534 9.47 -24.50 3.80
C THR A 534 9.66 -24.47 5.31
N TRP A 535 10.27 -23.40 5.82
CA TRP A 535 10.47 -23.21 7.25
C TRP A 535 9.15 -23.14 8.02
N LEU A 536 8.17 -22.36 7.54
CA LEU A 536 6.86 -22.23 8.16
C LEU A 536 6.13 -23.57 8.26
N LYS A 537 6.20 -24.40 7.21
CA LYS A 537 5.61 -25.75 7.21
C LYS A 537 6.22 -26.61 8.32
N GLN A 538 7.54 -26.57 8.50
CA GLN A 538 8.24 -27.28 9.58
C GLN A 538 7.82 -26.76 10.95
N GLN A 539 7.73 -25.44 11.14
CA GLN A 539 7.30 -24.83 12.41
C GLN A 539 5.84 -25.12 12.76
N ASN A 540 5.02 -25.39 11.75
CA ASN A 540 3.60 -25.69 11.91
C ASN A 540 3.30 -27.19 11.92
N GLU A 541 4.31 -28.06 11.92
CA GLU A 541 4.10 -29.51 12.03
C GLU A 541 3.27 -29.84 13.28
N GLY A 542 2.25 -30.67 13.11
CA GLY A 542 1.29 -31.03 14.17
C GLY A 542 0.20 -29.99 14.46
N ARG A 543 0.19 -28.82 13.79
CA ARG A 543 -0.88 -27.81 13.93
C ARG A 543 -1.92 -27.93 12.82
N THR A 544 -3.18 -27.63 13.15
CA THR A 544 -4.25 -27.48 12.15
C THR A 544 -4.25 -26.08 11.57
N CYS A 545 -3.58 -25.88 10.43
CA CYS A 545 -3.55 -24.59 9.75
C CYS A 545 -4.83 -24.31 8.94
N GLY A 546 -5.11 -23.03 8.70
CA GLY A 546 -6.38 -22.54 8.18
C GLY A 546 -7.38 -22.16 9.28
N TRP A 547 -8.56 -21.70 8.86
CA TRP A 547 -9.63 -21.23 9.74
C TRP A 547 -10.98 -21.58 9.13
N GLN A 548 -12.01 -21.60 9.97
CA GLN A 548 -13.40 -21.77 9.56
C GLN A 548 -14.16 -20.49 9.92
N PRO A 549 -14.75 -19.77 8.95
CA PRO A 549 -15.68 -18.70 9.27
C PRO A 549 -16.78 -19.27 10.15
N ALA A 550 -17.02 -18.68 11.33
CA ALA A 550 -18.08 -19.16 12.21
C ALA A 550 -19.43 -19.09 11.45
N PRO A 551 -20.31 -20.10 11.57
CA PRO A 551 -21.64 -20.00 10.98
C PRO A 551 -22.33 -18.77 11.57
N ALA A 552 -22.89 -17.91 10.71
CA ALA A 552 -23.67 -16.77 11.15
C ALA A 552 -24.71 -17.24 12.17
N ALA A 553 -24.69 -16.66 13.38
CA ALA A 553 -25.72 -16.97 14.37
C ALA A 553 -27.09 -16.73 13.72
N PRO A 554 -28.04 -17.69 13.82
CA PRO A 554 -29.36 -17.50 13.23
C PRO A 554 -29.98 -16.22 13.81
N PRO A 555 -30.77 -15.47 13.01
CA PRO A 555 -31.45 -14.28 13.50
C PRO A 555 -32.26 -14.66 14.73
N LYS A 556 -32.08 -13.90 15.83
CA LYS A 556 -32.99 -14.01 16.96
C LYS A 556 -34.37 -13.61 16.44
N GLY A 557 -35.30 -14.57 16.44
CA GLY A 557 -36.67 -14.42 15.96
C GLY A 557 -37.50 -13.48 16.80
#